data_AF-A0A3A9WEW1-F1
#
_entry.id   AF-A0A3A9WEW1-F1
#
_cell.length_a   1.000
_cell.length_b   1.000
_cell.length_c   1.000
_cell.angle_alpha   90.00
_cell.angle_beta   90.00
_cell.angle_gamma   90.00
#
_symmetry.space_group_name_H-M   'P 1'
#
loop_
_entity.id
_entity.type
_entity.pdbx_description
1 polymer ?
#
loop_
_entity_poly.entity_id
_entity_poly.type
_entity_poly.pdbx_seq_one_letter_code
_entity_poly.pdbx_strand_id
1 'polypeptide(L)'
;MIVKLAETNLKTKFGEYREILFYDGQKESFALVMGDVKDEENVLCRVHSSCIFAHHFNSIECDCREQMEISQQLIQKEGKGIIIWLDQEGKSNGHLALLKSITYKNKGFSQAEAYEAAGFKKDARDFSPAAKILNELGTISIRMLTNNPKKVNTLSELGIKVIGTQPTVL
;
A
#
# COMPACT_ATOMS: atom_id res chain seq x y z
N MET A 1 -5.60 15.26 10.41
CA MET A 1 -4.89 16.05 9.38
C MET A 1 -3.65 15.25 9.01
N ILE A 2 -3.30 15.16 7.73
CA ILE A 2 -2.01 14.59 7.33
C ILE A 2 -1.05 15.75 7.02
N VAL A 3 0.21 15.65 7.41
CA VAL A 3 1.21 16.68 7.17
C VAL A 3 2.42 16.08 6.46
N LYS A 4 2.93 16.78 5.46
CA LYS A 4 4.23 16.47 4.83
C LYS A 4 5.35 16.89 5.79
N LEU A 5 6.26 15.97 6.09
CA LEU A 5 7.40 16.22 6.99
C LEU A 5 8.70 16.48 6.24
N ALA A 6 8.98 15.68 5.20
CA ALA A 6 10.22 15.76 4.41
C ALA A 6 10.01 15.18 3.02
N GLU A 7 10.90 15.51 2.08
CA GLU A 7 10.99 14.84 0.78
C GLU A 7 12.44 14.76 0.29
N THR A 8 12.73 13.77 -0.56
CA THR A 8 14.03 13.60 -1.21
C THR A 8 13.90 12.84 -2.54
N ASN A 9 14.98 12.75 -3.29
CA ASN A 9 15.08 11.87 -4.46
C ASN A 9 15.65 10.51 -4.04
N LEU A 10 14.97 9.45 -4.44
CA LEU A 10 15.34 8.06 -4.19
C LEU A 10 15.60 7.35 -5.50
N LYS A 11 16.83 6.84 -5.69
CA LYS A 11 17.17 5.98 -6.83
C LYS A 11 16.91 4.53 -6.46
N THR A 12 16.15 3.82 -7.30
CA THR A 12 15.81 2.40 -7.12
C THR A 12 16.21 1.60 -8.35
N LYS A 13 16.11 0.27 -8.27
CA LYS A 13 16.25 -0.61 -9.46
C LYS A 13 15.19 -0.35 -10.54
N PHE A 14 14.12 0.38 -10.22
CA PHE A 14 13.01 0.68 -11.13
C PHE A 14 12.96 2.15 -11.56
N GLY A 15 14.02 2.92 -11.32
CA GLY A 15 14.10 4.33 -11.68
C GLY A 15 14.12 5.26 -10.46
N GLU A 16 14.01 6.55 -10.75
CA GLU A 16 14.06 7.61 -9.73
C GLU A 16 12.64 7.96 -9.26
N TYR A 17 12.46 8.01 -7.94
CA TYR A 17 11.24 8.43 -7.29
C TYR A 17 11.53 9.69 -6.47
N ARG A 18 10.54 10.57 -6.37
CA ARG A 18 10.45 11.50 -5.24
C ARG A 18 9.80 10.76 -4.07
N GLU A 19 10.55 10.57 -3.01
CA GLU A 19 10.05 10.03 -1.75
C GLU A 19 9.57 11.18 -0.86
N ILE A 20 8.37 11.04 -0.31
CA ILE A 20 7.75 12.03 0.58
C ILE A 20 7.29 11.34 1.85
N LEU A 21 7.74 11.86 3.00
CA LEU A 21 7.31 11.41 4.32
C LEU A 21 6.10 12.21 4.79
N PHE A 22 5.06 11.51 5.21
CA PHE A 22 3.84 12.06 5.78
C PHE A 22 3.61 11.55 7.21
N TYR A 23 2.93 12.35 8.03
CA TYR A 23 2.49 11.98 9.38
C TYR A 23 1.05 12.38 9.63
N ASP A 24 0.26 11.50 10.24
CA ASP A 24 -1.17 11.73 10.49
C ASP A 24 -1.52 12.08 11.94
N GLY A 25 -0.51 12.30 12.79
CA GLY A 25 -0.67 12.49 14.23
C GLY A 25 -0.48 11.21 15.05
N GLN A 26 -0.38 10.05 14.41
CA GLN A 26 -0.17 8.75 15.05
C GLN A 26 0.95 7.94 14.39
N LYS A 27 1.00 7.92 13.06
CA LYS A 27 1.91 7.09 12.28
C LYS A 27 2.49 7.84 11.08
N GLU A 28 3.68 7.41 10.70
CA GLU A 28 4.31 7.79 9.45
C GLU A 28 3.76 6.98 8.27
N SER A 29 3.79 7.58 7.10
CA SER A 29 3.46 6.95 5.82
C SER A 29 4.31 7.58 4.73
N PHE A 30 4.63 6.81 3.69
CA PHE A 30 5.52 7.26 2.63
C PHE A 30 4.77 7.29 1.30
N ALA A 31 5.06 8.27 0.47
CA ALA A 31 4.69 8.27 -0.93
C ALA A 31 5.96 8.20 -1.79
N LEU A 32 6.02 7.24 -2.71
CA LEU A 32 6.99 7.20 -3.79
C LEU A 32 6.29 7.66 -5.06
N VAL A 33 6.75 8.77 -5.62
CA VAL A 33 6.14 9.40 -6.80
C VAL A 33 7.15 9.38 -7.96
N MET A 34 6.77 8.77 -9.08
CA MET A 34 7.52 8.82 -10.33
C MET A 34 6.84 9.80 -11.29
N GLY A 35 7.63 10.67 -11.91
CA GLY A 35 7.12 11.72 -12.81
C GLY A 35 6.33 12.80 -12.07
N ASP A 36 5.68 13.69 -12.85
CA ASP A 36 4.71 14.65 -12.32
C ASP A 36 3.30 14.08 -12.35
N VAL A 37 2.64 14.09 -11.20
CA VAL A 37 1.31 13.48 -10.97
C VAL A 37 0.26 14.51 -10.55
N LYS A 38 0.67 15.77 -10.38
CA LYS A 38 -0.23 16.84 -9.98
C LYS A 38 -1.08 17.26 -11.17
N ASP A 39 -2.39 17.45 -10.96
CA ASP A 39 -3.35 17.85 -11.98
C ASP A 39 -3.48 16.81 -13.14
N GLU A 40 -3.03 15.58 -12.91
CA GLU A 40 -3.02 14.50 -13.89
C GLU A 40 -4.18 13.51 -13.68
N GLU A 41 -4.62 12.89 -14.77
CA GLU A 41 -5.65 11.85 -14.77
C GLU A 41 -5.08 10.46 -15.05
N ASN A 42 -5.81 9.41 -14.65
CA ASN A 42 -5.45 8.02 -14.88
C ASN A 42 -4.03 7.66 -14.37
N VAL A 43 -3.60 8.27 -13.27
CA VAL A 43 -2.28 7.99 -12.68
C VAL A 43 -2.28 6.61 -12.03
N LEU A 44 -1.30 5.78 -12.38
CA LEU A 44 -1.19 4.46 -11.80
C LEU A 44 -0.82 4.55 -10.31
N CYS A 45 -1.61 3.90 -9.45
CA CYS A 45 -1.47 4.01 -8.01
C CYS A 45 -1.47 2.64 -7.30
N ARG A 46 -0.50 2.42 -6.41
CA ARG A 46 -0.44 1.27 -5.51
C ARG A 46 -0.51 1.73 -4.06
N VAL A 47 -1.54 1.33 -3.33
CA VAL A 47 -1.54 1.42 -1.85
C VAL A 47 -0.96 0.12 -1.30
N HIS A 48 0.22 0.18 -0.70
CA HIS A 48 0.99 -0.94 -0.16
C HIS A 48 0.93 -0.96 1.37
N SER A 49 0.61 -2.12 1.95
CA SER A 49 0.64 -2.32 3.42
C SER A 49 1.97 -2.98 3.78
N SER A 50 2.64 -2.52 4.84
CA SER A 50 3.91 -3.10 5.29
C SER A 50 3.80 -4.61 5.57
N CYS A 51 4.90 -5.31 5.28
CA CYS A 51 5.08 -6.74 5.55
C CYS A 51 6.54 -7.02 5.89
N ILE A 52 6.83 -7.25 7.17
CA ILE A 52 8.21 -7.46 7.65
C ILE A 52 8.80 -8.71 7.00
N PHE A 53 8.08 -9.83 7.03
CA PHE A 53 8.54 -11.11 6.47
C PHE A 53 8.97 -10.99 5.00
N ALA A 54 8.14 -10.35 4.17
CA ALA A 54 8.42 -10.25 2.74
C ALA A 54 9.54 -9.25 2.44
N HIS A 55 9.50 -8.06 3.05
CA HIS A 55 10.38 -6.95 2.66
C HIS A 55 11.71 -6.92 3.39
N HIS A 56 11.78 -7.44 4.62
CA HIS A 56 13.02 -7.48 5.41
C HIS A 56 13.68 -8.86 5.41
N PHE A 57 12.89 -9.94 5.38
CA PHE A 57 13.41 -11.31 5.51
C PHE A 57 13.28 -12.16 4.25
N ASN A 58 12.78 -11.58 3.15
CA ASN A 58 12.65 -12.27 1.86
C ASN A 58 11.79 -13.55 1.94
N SER A 59 10.82 -13.59 2.84
CA SER A 59 9.90 -14.72 2.97
C SER A 59 9.13 -14.95 1.67
N ILE A 60 8.95 -16.23 1.32
CA ILE A 60 8.16 -16.71 0.18
C ILE A 60 6.75 -17.13 0.58
N GLU A 61 6.36 -16.94 1.84
CA GLU A 61 5.04 -17.34 2.35
C GLU A 61 3.91 -16.40 1.91
N CYS A 62 4.26 -15.25 1.33
CA CYS A 62 3.32 -14.30 0.73
C CYS A 62 3.95 -13.58 -0.46
N ASP A 63 3.10 -12.96 -1.27
CA ASP A 63 3.46 -12.25 -2.49
C ASP A 63 3.69 -10.74 -2.26
N CYS A 64 3.73 -10.26 -1.01
CA CYS A 64 3.81 -8.83 -0.70
C CYS A 64 5.01 -8.14 -1.38
N ARG A 65 6.19 -8.78 -1.37
CA ARG A 65 7.39 -8.24 -2.02
C ARG A 65 7.24 -8.24 -3.54
N GLU A 66 6.79 -9.35 -4.12
CA GLU A 66 6.54 -9.46 -5.57
C GLU A 66 5.55 -8.39 -6.05
N GLN A 67 4.44 -8.19 -5.33
CA GLN A 67 3.48 -7.14 -5.67
C GLN A 67 4.09 -5.73 -5.61
N MET A 68 5.04 -5.46 -4.71
CA MET A 68 5.75 -4.18 -4.68
C MET A 68 6.68 -4.02 -5.89
N GLU A 69 7.38 -5.09 -6.27
CA GLU A 69 8.29 -5.09 -7.42
C GLU A 69 7.53 -4.90 -8.74
N ILE A 70 6.46 -5.68 -8.96
CA ILE A 70 5.59 -5.55 -10.15
C ILE A 70 4.96 -4.16 -10.21
N SER A 71 4.51 -3.61 -9.07
CA SER A 71 3.95 -2.25 -9.05
C SER A 71 4.96 -1.20 -9.53
N GLN A 72 6.21 -1.29 -9.06
CA GLN A 72 7.27 -0.39 -9.50
C GLN A 72 7.64 -0.59 -10.98
N GLN A 73 7.62 -1.82 -11.49
CA GLN A 73 7.85 -2.10 -12.92
C GLN A 73 6.76 -1.52 -13.82
N LEU A 74 5.50 -1.67 -13.43
CA LEU A 74 4.36 -1.11 -14.17
C LEU A 74 4.41 0.42 -14.16
N ILE A 75 4.70 1.04 -13.01
CA ILE A 75 4.88 2.49 -12.89
C ILE A 75 6.07 2.97 -13.74
N GLN A 76 7.20 2.25 -13.71
CA GLN A 76 8.36 2.54 -14.55
C GLN A 76 8.00 2.50 -16.04
N LYS A 77 7.21 1.52 -16.47
CA LYS A 77 6.75 1.38 -17.86
C LYS A 77 5.85 2.54 -18.29
N GLU A 78 5.01 3.05 -17.41
CA GLU A 78 4.19 4.24 -17.67
C GLU A 78 4.98 5.56 -17.54
N GLY A 79 6.14 5.54 -16.86
CA GLY A 79 6.97 6.72 -16.59
C GLY A 79 6.35 7.68 -15.55
N LYS A 80 5.17 7.34 -15.02
CA LYS A 80 4.40 8.17 -14.09
C LYS A 80 3.59 7.26 -13.16
N GLY A 81 3.60 7.54 -11.86
CA GLY A 81 2.80 6.77 -10.91
C GLY A 81 3.14 7.02 -9.45
N ILE A 82 2.32 6.44 -8.57
CA ILE A 82 2.37 6.65 -7.12
C ILE A 82 2.35 5.31 -6.40
N ILE A 83 3.23 5.13 -5.43
CA ILE A 83 3.12 4.07 -4.42
C ILE A 83 2.96 4.74 -3.06
N ILE A 84 1.91 4.37 -2.32
CA ILE A 84 1.71 4.79 -0.94
C ILE A 84 2.02 3.62 -0.03
N TRP A 85 3.02 3.76 0.82
CA TRP A 85 3.36 2.77 1.84
C TRP A 85 2.73 3.14 3.17
N LEU A 86 1.92 2.23 3.71
CA LEU A 86 1.27 2.36 5.01
C LEU A 86 1.82 1.32 5.99
N ASP A 87 2.18 1.75 7.20
CA ASP A 87 2.58 0.82 8.25
C ASP A 87 1.38 0.05 8.85
N GLN A 88 1.16 -1.14 8.28
CA GLN A 88 -0.03 -1.96 8.44
C GLN A 88 0.29 -3.46 8.54
N GLU A 89 1.40 -3.77 9.19
CA GLU A 89 1.86 -5.12 9.46
C GLU A 89 0.72 -6.01 10.00
N GLY A 90 0.65 -7.25 9.50
CA GLY A 90 -0.36 -8.22 9.92
C GLY A 90 -1.82 -7.76 9.69
N LYS A 91 -2.08 -7.05 8.58
CA LYS A 91 -3.36 -6.38 8.30
C LYS A 91 -3.77 -5.41 9.42
N SER A 92 -2.80 -4.63 9.90
CA SER A 92 -2.91 -3.71 11.04
C SER A 92 -3.26 -4.37 12.38
N ASN A 93 -3.17 -5.70 12.50
CA ASN A 93 -3.17 -6.36 13.82
C ASN A 93 -1.76 -6.41 14.45
N GLY A 94 -0.73 -6.02 13.70
CA GLY A 94 0.66 -6.02 14.13
C GLY A 94 1.36 -7.37 14.02
N HIS A 95 2.67 -7.37 14.22
CA HIS A 95 3.50 -8.56 14.02
C HIS A 95 3.20 -9.68 15.04
N LEU A 96 2.82 -9.33 16.27
CA LEU A 96 2.39 -10.29 17.29
C LEU A 96 1.22 -11.15 16.81
N ALA A 97 0.23 -10.52 16.16
CA ALA A 97 -0.93 -11.23 15.63
C ALA A 97 -0.52 -12.21 14.52
N LEU A 98 0.43 -11.80 13.66
CA LEU A 98 0.97 -12.68 12.61
C LEU A 98 1.57 -13.94 13.26
N LEU A 99 2.49 -13.77 14.23
CA LEU A 99 3.14 -14.90 14.89
C LEU A 99 2.15 -15.82 15.61
N LYS A 100 1.17 -15.26 16.34
CA LYS A 100 0.13 -16.05 17.01
C LYS A 100 -0.80 -16.78 16.04
N SER A 101 -0.98 -16.26 14.82
CA SER A 101 -1.82 -16.89 13.79
C SER A 101 -1.18 -18.13 13.14
N ILE A 102 0.16 -18.28 13.21
CA ILE A 102 0.90 -19.36 12.52
C ILE A 102 0.39 -20.75 12.94
N THR A 103 0.12 -20.96 14.23
CA THR A 103 -0.42 -22.24 14.73
C THR A 103 -1.74 -22.63 14.05
N TYR A 104 -2.58 -21.66 13.69
CA TYR A 104 -3.84 -21.90 12.98
C TYR A 104 -3.61 -22.03 11.47
N LYS A 105 -2.68 -21.26 10.90
CA LYS A 105 -2.25 -21.43 9.51
C LYS A 105 -1.74 -22.83 9.22
N ASN A 106 -0.94 -23.40 10.13
CA ASN A 106 -0.44 -24.77 10.02
C ASN A 106 -1.56 -25.82 10.11
N LYS A 107 -2.74 -25.44 10.63
CA LYS A 107 -3.96 -26.27 10.64
C LYS A 107 -4.84 -26.06 9.40
N GLY A 108 -4.37 -25.33 8.39
CA GLY A 108 -5.06 -25.13 7.11
C GLY A 108 -6.01 -23.92 7.07
N PHE A 109 -6.03 -23.07 8.10
CA PHE A 109 -6.89 -21.88 8.11
C PHE A 109 -6.40 -20.87 7.06
N SER A 110 -7.33 -20.13 6.44
CA SER A 110 -6.93 -18.92 5.71
C SER A 110 -6.30 -17.90 6.66
N GLN A 111 -5.54 -16.94 6.15
CA GLN A 111 -4.90 -15.93 7.01
C GLN A 111 -5.92 -15.10 7.81
N ALA A 112 -7.10 -14.83 7.23
CA ALA A 112 -8.15 -14.08 7.92
C ALA A 112 -8.75 -14.89 9.08
N GLU A 113 -9.03 -16.18 8.87
CA GLU A 113 -9.56 -17.06 9.90
C GLU A 113 -8.53 -17.34 10.99
N ALA A 114 -7.25 -17.47 10.62
CA ALA A 114 -6.16 -17.63 11.57
C ALA A 114 -6.00 -16.43 12.51
N TYR A 115 -6.23 -15.20 12.03
CA TYR A 115 -6.27 -14.02 12.89
C TYR A 115 -7.45 -14.06 13.86
N GLU A 116 -8.65 -14.38 13.37
CA GLU A 116 -9.85 -14.49 14.21
C GLU A 116 -9.68 -15.56 15.29
N ALA A 117 -9.18 -16.74 14.94
CA ALA A 117 -8.89 -17.82 15.88
C ALA A 117 -7.80 -17.45 16.91
N ALA A 118 -6.89 -16.54 16.56
CA ALA A 118 -5.88 -15.99 17.46
C ALA A 118 -6.36 -14.80 18.30
N GLY A 119 -7.64 -14.39 18.18
CA GLY A 119 -8.24 -13.28 18.94
C GLY A 119 -8.07 -11.89 18.33
N PHE A 120 -7.80 -11.80 17.02
CA PHE A 120 -7.58 -10.55 16.29
C PHE A 120 -8.64 -10.31 15.21
N LYS A 121 -8.68 -9.11 14.61
CA LYS A 121 -9.61 -8.81 13.51
C LYS A 121 -9.14 -9.48 12.21
N LYS A 122 -10.09 -9.93 11.38
CA LYS A 122 -9.78 -10.46 10.03
C LYS A 122 -8.97 -9.48 9.16
N ASP A 123 -9.29 -8.19 9.30
CA ASP A 123 -8.61 -7.09 8.62
C ASP A 123 -8.85 -5.78 9.39
N ALA A 124 -7.84 -5.31 10.13
CA ALA A 124 -7.91 -4.08 10.91
C ALA A 124 -7.42 -2.84 10.14
N ARG A 125 -7.13 -2.97 8.83
CA ARG A 125 -6.53 -1.88 8.05
C ARG A 125 -7.48 -0.71 7.86
N ASP A 126 -6.91 0.49 7.91
CA ASP A 126 -7.52 1.75 7.52
C ASP A 126 -6.78 2.35 6.33
N PHE A 127 -7.47 2.59 5.22
CA PHE A 127 -6.88 3.19 4.02
C PHE A 127 -7.12 4.70 3.93
N SER A 128 -7.74 5.32 4.94
CA SER A 128 -7.95 6.76 4.99
C SER A 128 -6.67 7.60 4.87
N PRO A 129 -5.49 7.20 5.40
CA PRO A 129 -4.26 7.95 5.19
C PRO A 129 -3.87 8.03 3.71
N ALA A 130 -4.08 6.96 2.93
CA ALA A 130 -3.76 6.97 1.51
C ALA A 130 -4.62 7.97 0.72
N ALA A 131 -5.91 8.09 1.03
CA ALA A 131 -6.77 9.10 0.40
C ALA A 131 -6.28 10.53 0.73
N LYS A 132 -5.88 10.78 1.98
CA LYS A 132 -5.35 12.09 2.39
C LYS A 132 -4.04 12.42 1.67
N ILE A 133 -3.13 11.45 1.52
CA ILE A 133 -1.89 11.60 0.75
C ILE A 133 -2.20 11.92 -0.71
N LEU A 134 -3.13 11.20 -1.36
CA LEU A 134 -3.47 11.44 -2.77
C LEU A 134 -4.06 12.84 -3.00
N ASN A 135 -4.89 13.32 -2.07
CA ASN A 135 -5.40 14.69 -2.11
C ASN A 135 -4.28 15.73 -2.00
N GLU A 136 -3.32 15.51 -1.11
CA GLU A 136 -2.15 16.39 -0.94
C GLU A 136 -1.22 16.37 -2.18
N LEU A 137 -1.13 15.23 -2.88
CA LEU A 137 -0.40 15.12 -4.14
C LEU A 137 -1.11 15.83 -5.31
N GLY A 138 -2.41 16.11 -5.18
CA GLY A 138 -3.17 16.88 -6.17
C GLY A 138 -3.49 16.13 -7.47
N THR A 139 -3.51 14.79 -7.45
CA THR A 139 -3.87 13.99 -8.62
C THR A 139 -5.38 14.00 -8.86
N ILE A 140 -5.83 14.20 -10.11
CA ILE A 140 -7.26 14.30 -10.46
C ILE A 140 -7.93 12.92 -10.42
N SER A 141 -7.28 11.88 -10.96
CA SER A 141 -7.80 10.52 -10.90
C SER A 141 -6.71 9.45 -10.93
N ILE A 142 -7.01 8.30 -10.36
CA ILE A 142 -6.09 7.17 -10.28
C ILE A 142 -6.69 5.89 -10.87
N ARG A 143 -5.80 5.04 -11.38
CA ARG A 143 -6.06 3.64 -11.67
C ARG A 143 -5.30 2.78 -10.67
N MET A 144 -6.00 1.93 -9.92
CA MET A 144 -5.40 1.23 -8.79
C MET A 144 -4.83 -0.15 -9.14
N LEU A 145 -3.62 -0.42 -8.68
CA LEU A 145 -2.97 -1.74 -8.66
C LEU A 145 -3.45 -2.55 -7.45
N THR A 146 -4.65 -3.13 -7.52
CA THR A 146 -5.21 -3.88 -6.40
C THR A 146 -6.32 -4.86 -6.78
N ASN A 147 -6.35 -5.98 -6.06
CA ASN A 147 -7.49 -6.92 -6.03
C ASN A 147 -8.35 -6.76 -4.76
N ASN A 148 -8.06 -5.77 -3.91
CA ASN A 148 -8.78 -5.59 -2.65
C ASN A 148 -9.88 -4.52 -2.81
N PRO A 149 -11.17 -4.90 -2.87
CA PRO A 149 -12.26 -3.95 -3.03
C PRO A 149 -12.36 -2.97 -1.86
N LYS A 150 -11.95 -3.36 -0.65
CA LYS A 150 -11.93 -2.47 0.52
C LYS A 150 -11.05 -1.24 0.27
N LYS A 151 -9.91 -1.38 -0.42
CA LYS A 151 -9.04 -0.24 -0.75
C LYS A 151 -9.75 0.73 -1.69
N VAL A 152 -10.36 0.21 -2.74
CA VAL A 152 -11.07 0.99 -3.76
C VAL A 152 -12.24 1.75 -3.13
N ASN A 153 -13.05 1.06 -2.34
CA ASN A 153 -14.23 1.64 -1.70
C ASN A 153 -13.81 2.75 -0.73
N THR A 154 -12.85 2.49 0.17
CA THR A 154 -12.39 3.51 1.13
C THR A 154 -11.85 4.76 0.44
N LEU A 155 -11.07 4.62 -0.64
CA LEU A 155 -10.54 5.78 -1.36
C LEU A 155 -11.66 6.56 -2.07
N SER A 156 -12.59 5.85 -2.71
CA SER A 156 -13.72 6.45 -3.44
C SER A 156 -14.67 7.19 -2.49
N GLU A 157 -15.00 6.59 -1.35
CA GLU A 157 -15.82 7.20 -0.28
C GLU A 157 -15.18 8.46 0.31
N LEU A 158 -13.85 8.57 0.25
CA LEU A 158 -13.08 9.72 0.70
C LEU A 158 -12.78 10.73 -0.43
N GLY A 159 -13.46 10.61 -1.57
CA GLY A 159 -13.44 11.59 -2.66
C GLY A 159 -12.36 11.37 -3.72
N ILE A 160 -11.58 10.29 -3.65
CA ILE A 160 -10.61 9.97 -4.71
C ILE A 160 -11.34 9.40 -5.92
N LYS A 161 -11.14 10.01 -7.10
CA LYS A 161 -11.67 9.50 -8.37
C LYS A 161 -10.88 8.27 -8.83
N VAL A 162 -11.32 7.08 -8.40
CA VAL A 162 -10.77 5.80 -8.87
C VAL A 162 -11.48 5.39 -10.15
N ILE A 163 -10.79 5.44 -11.29
CA ILE A 163 -11.40 5.18 -12.61
C ILE A 163 -11.30 3.72 -13.05
N GLY A 164 -10.57 2.90 -12.30
CA GLY A 164 -10.45 1.47 -12.58
C GLY A 164 -9.43 0.79 -11.67
N THR A 165 -9.44 -0.54 -11.71
CA THR A 165 -8.43 -1.38 -11.08
C THR A 165 -7.74 -2.23 -12.12
N GLN A 166 -6.50 -2.62 -11.84
CA GLN A 166 -5.85 -3.70 -12.55
C GLN A 166 -5.09 -4.60 -11.56
N PRO A 167 -5.00 -5.91 -11.84
CA PRO A 167 -4.22 -6.82 -11.03
C PRO A 167 -2.73 -6.45 -11.05
N THR A 168 -2.01 -6.85 -10.01
CA THR A 168 -0.56 -6.64 -9.91
C THR A 168 0.17 -7.79 -10.59
N VAL A 169 0.04 -7.86 -11.91
CA VAL A 169 0.70 -8.82 -12.81
C VAL A 169 1.29 -8.06 -14.01
N LEU A 170 2.37 -8.56 -14.60
CA LEU A 170 3.02 -7.96 -15.77
C LEU A 170 2.31 -8.31 -17.09
#